data_AF-A0A822BQN2-F1
#
_entry.id   AF-A0A822BQN2-F1
#
_cell.length_a   1.000
_cell.length_b   1.000
_cell.length_c   1.000
_cell.angle_alpha   90.00
_cell.angle_beta   90.00
_cell.angle_gamma   90.00
#
_symmetry.space_group_name_H-M   'P 1'
#
loop_
_entity.id
_entity.type
_entity.pdbx_description
1 polymer ?
#
loop_
_entity_poly.entity_id
_entity_poly.type
_entity_poly.pdbx_seq_one_letter_code
_entity_poly.pdbx_strand_id
1 'polypeptide(L)'
;MYPVKRKISFDDYSNKETNKLQCKFDQKTIPITSIENLSTEIFYEIFDYLDGYEIYQAFSNLNHHFQQIINSSSLLLKFKIDSPSDQSFMNIYKQLTLINKRQILSFNIELTYKSSELFTSYFIDSSLDHLESLVLIEFETTILISLLMK
;
A
#
# COMPACT_ATOMS: atom_id res chain seq x y z
N MET A 1 -46.57 -10.80 51.12
CA MET A 1 -45.96 -10.10 49.96
C MET A 1 -45.15 -11.15 49.20
N TYR A 2 -45.69 -11.71 48.10
CA TYR A 2 -45.05 -12.77 47.33
C TYR A 2 -44.23 -12.19 46.17
N PRO A 3 -43.13 -12.84 45.77
CA PRO A 3 -42.71 -12.83 44.38
C PRO A 3 -42.91 -14.21 43.73
N VAL A 4 -43.65 -14.17 42.63
CA VAL A 4 -44.03 -15.28 41.76
C VAL A 4 -42.82 -15.74 40.92
N LYS A 5 -42.50 -17.03 40.96
CA LYS A 5 -41.62 -17.69 39.97
C LYS A 5 -42.37 -17.80 38.65
N ARG A 6 -41.92 -17.15 37.59
CA ARG A 6 -42.32 -17.49 36.21
C ARG A 6 -41.19 -18.24 35.53
N LYS A 7 -41.39 -19.54 35.34
CA LYS A 7 -40.81 -20.29 34.21
C LYS A 7 -41.53 -19.80 32.96
N ILE A 8 -40.80 -19.46 31.92
CA ILE A 8 -41.34 -19.32 30.57
C ILE A 8 -40.55 -20.30 29.71
N SER A 9 -41.28 -21.22 29.08
CA SER A 9 -40.77 -22.29 28.25
C SER A 9 -40.22 -21.74 26.94
N PHE A 10 -39.13 -22.33 26.49
CA PHE A 10 -38.79 -22.39 25.06
C PHE A 10 -39.89 -23.20 24.38
N ASP A 11 -40.21 -22.82 23.14
CA ASP A 11 -41.27 -23.37 22.28
C ASP A 11 -42.58 -22.57 22.36
N ASP A 12 -42.57 -21.40 21.71
CA ASP A 12 -43.68 -20.91 20.88
C ASP A 12 -43.26 -19.58 20.28
N TYR A 13 -42.74 -19.58 19.05
CA TYR A 13 -42.96 -18.57 18.00
C TYR A 13 -42.25 -19.04 16.72
N SER A 14 -42.76 -20.16 16.19
CA SER A 14 -42.61 -20.48 14.77
C SER A 14 -43.69 -19.72 13.99
N ASN A 15 -43.30 -19.18 12.84
CA ASN A 15 -44.15 -18.71 11.75
C ASN A 15 -45.02 -17.47 12.00
N LYS A 16 -44.45 -16.30 11.70
CA LYS A 16 -45.06 -15.26 10.83
C LYS A 16 -44.13 -14.04 10.74
N GLU A 17 -43.09 -14.13 9.92
CA GLU A 17 -42.49 -12.97 9.23
C GLU A 17 -41.42 -13.36 8.19
N THR A 18 -41.60 -14.51 7.53
CA THR A 18 -41.03 -14.74 6.21
C THR A 18 -41.87 -13.94 5.20
N ASN A 19 -41.40 -12.76 4.79
CA ASN A 19 -41.51 -12.22 3.41
C ASN A 19 -41.22 -10.72 3.35
N LYS A 20 -39.93 -10.34 3.47
CA LYS A 20 -39.24 -9.27 2.73
C LYS A 20 -37.92 -8.99 3.46
N LEU A 21 -36.83 -8.85 2.71
CA LEU A 21 -35.43 -8.76 3.16
C LEU A 21 -34.70 -10.10 3.30
N GLN A 22 -34.94 -11.01 2.38
CA GLN A 22 -33.93 -11.99 1.99
C GLN A 22 -33.17 -11.41 0.79
N CYS A 23 -32.29 -10.45 1.04
CA CYS A 23 -31.21 -10.15 0.10
C CYS A 23 -30.27 -11.36 0.16
N LYS A 24 -30.35 -12.19 -0.88
CA LYS A 24 -29.46 -13.32 -1.15
C LYS A 24 -28.00 -12.89 -0.96
N PHE A 25 -27.40 -13.29 0.15
CA PHE A 25 -25.96 -13.50 0.24
C PHE A 25 -25.71 -15.00 0.04
N ASP A 26 -26.01 -15.51 -1.16
CA ASP A 26 -25.36 -16.74 -1.63
C ASP A 26 -23.95 -16.36 -2.09
N GLN A 27 -23.11 -15.90 -1.14
CA GLN A 27 -21.67 -15.90 -1.36
C GLN A 27 -21.24 -17.36 -1.26
N LYS A 28 -21.21 -18.03 -2.41
CA LYS A 28 -20.45 -19.26 -2.57
C LYS A 28 -19.00 -18.91 -2.24
N THR A 29 -18.59 -19.11 -0.99
CA THR A 29 -17.22 -18.87 -0.52
C THR A 29 -16.30 -19.73 -1.37
N ILE A 30 -15.63 -19.10 -2.33
CA ILE A 30 -14.58 -19.75 -3.11
C ILE A 30 -13.51 -20.12 -2.08
N PRO A 31 -13.17 -21.41 -1.91
CA PRO A 31 -12.11 -21.77 -1.00
C PRO A 31 -10.81 -21.09 -1.48
N ILE A 32 -10.18 -20.34 -0.58
CA ILE A 32 -8.88 -19.72 -0.84
C ILE A 32 -7.85 -20.85 -0.83
N THR A 33 -7.50 -21.33 -2.02
CA THR A 33 -6.54 -22.41 -2.21
C THR A 33 -5.14 -21.90 -2.56
N SER A 34 -5.01 -20.61 -2.89
CA SER A 34 -3.76 -19.94 -3.24
C SER A 34 -3.80 -18.49 -2.75
N ILE A 35 -2.62 -17.90 -2.56
CA ILE A 35 -2.48 -16.49 -2.16
C ILE A 35 -3.13 -15.55 -3.19
N GLU A 36 -3.08 -15.91 -4.46
CA GLU A 36 -3.66 -15.14 -5.57
C GLU A 36 -5.19 -15.02 -5.51
N ASN A 37 -5.86 -15.88 -4.75
CA ASN A 37 -7.30 -15.82 -4.56
C ASN A 37 -7.72 -14.86 -3.43
N LEU A 38 -6.75 -14.24 -2.74
CA LEU A 38 -7.04 -13.16 -1.79
C LEU A 38 -7.55 -11.93 -2.53
N SER A 39 -8.35 -11.12 -1.84
CA SER A 39 -8.86 -9.90 -2.43
C SER A 39 -7.77 -8.83 -2.54
N THR A 40 -7.92 -7.91 -3.50
CA THR A 40 -6.96 -6.83 -3.72
C THR A 40 -6.76 -5.96 -2.48
N GLU A 41 -7.81 -5.78 -1.68
CA GLU A 41 -7.76 -5.01 -0.44
C GLU A 41 -6.76 -5.59 0.56
N ILE A 42 -6.69 -6.92 0.68
CA ILE A 42 -5.70 -7.59 1.54
C ILE A 42 -4.29 -7.31 1.05
N PHE A 43 -4.07 -7.26 -0.27
CA PHE A 43 -2.75 -6.90 -0.81
C PHE A 43 -2.40 -5.44 -0.57
N TYR A 44 -3.36 -4.52 -0.64
CA TYR A 44 -3.12 -3.13 -0.24
C TYR A 44 -2.74 -3.02 1.24
N GLU A 45 -3.40 -3.78 2.12
CA GLU A 45 -3.02 -3.85 3.53
C GLU A 45 -1.61 -4.41 3.73
N ILE A 46 -1.22 -5.45 2.98
CA ILE A 46 0.15 -5.99 3.02
C ILE A 46 1.17 -4.95 2.52
N PHE A 47 0.86 -4.29 1.41
CA PHE A 47 1.73 -3.30 0.78
C PHE A 47 1.95 -2.07 1.65
N ASP A 48 1.02 -1.76 2.56
CA ASP A 48 1.19 -0.67 3.53
C ASP A 48 2.38 -0.86 4.49
N TYR A 49 2.82 -2.11 4.69
CA TYR A 49 3.97 -2.48 5.52
C TYR A 49 5.29 -2.59 4.74
N LEU A 50 5.24 -2.51 3.41
CA LEU A 50 6.40 -2.66 2.53
C LEU A 50 6.75 -1.32 1.91
N ASP A 51 8.02 -1.13 1.57
CA ASP A 51 8.39 -0.04 0.68
C ASP A 51 8.15 -0.40 -0.80
N GLY A 52 8.15 0.62 -1.67
CA GLY A 52 7.93 0.45 -3.09
C GLY A 52 8.96 -0.47 -3.75
N TYR A 53 10.22 -0.46 -3.32
CA TYR A 53 11.23 -1.36 -3.87
C TYR A 53 10.93 -2.81 -3.50
N GLU A 54 10.59 -3.10 -2.24
CA GLU A 54 10.21 -4.42 -1.75
C GLU A 54 8.97 -4.96 -2.47
N ILE A 55 7.96 -4.12 -2.68
CA ILE A 55 6.76 -4.49 -3.45
C ILE A 55 7.15 -4.92 -4.86
N TYR A 56 7.95 -4.13 -5.56
CA TYR A 56 8.36 -4.48 -6.92
C TYR A 56 9.22 -5.74 -6.94
N GLN A 57 10.20 -5.85 -6.05
CA GLN A 57 11.10 -7.00 -5.97
C GLN A 57 10.34 -8.30 -5.72
N ALA A 58 9.35 -8.29 -4.82
CA ALA A 58 8.60 -9.48 -4.44
C ALA A 58 7.46 -9.82 -5.42
N PHE A 59 6.77 -8.82 -5.98
CA PHE A 59 5.48 -9.04 -6.65
C PHE A 59 5.46 -8.70 -8.16
N SER A 60 6.42 -7.93 -8.70
CA SER A 60 6.33 -7.46 -10.11
C SER A 60 6.40 -8.58 -11.15
N ASN A 61 7.02 -9.70 -10.80
CA ASN A 61 7.32 -10.80 -11.71
C ASN A 61 6.55 -12.09 -11.39
N LEU A 62 5.57 -12.05 -10.48
CA LEU A 62 4.83 -13.25 -10.08
C LEU A 62 3.83 -13.68 -11.14
N ASN A 63 2.83 -12.84 -11.41
CA ASN A 63 1.79 -13.10 -12.41
C ASN A 63 1.11 -11.78 -12.83
N HIS A 64 0.23 -11.89 -13.82
CA HIS A 64 -0.50 -10.74 -14.37
C HIS A 64 -1.40 -10.05 -13.32
N HIS A 65 -1.98 -10.80 -12.39
CA HIS A 65 -2.85 -10.23 -11.35
C HIS A 65 -2.05 -9.26 -10.46
N PHE A 66 -0.88 -9.66 -9.96
CA PHE A 66 -0.02 -8.77 -9.18
C PHE A 66 0.49 -7.57 -9.98
N GLN A 67 0.83 -7.77 -11.26
CA GLN A 67 1.19 -6.65 -12.13
C GLN A 67 0.07 -5.62 -12.26
N GLN A 68 -1.19 -6.05 -12.33
CA GLN A 68 -2.35 -5.15 -12.36
C GLN A 68 -2.51 -4.40 -11.04
N ILE A 69 -2.29 -5.06 -9.90
CA ILE A 69 -2.38 -4.41 -8.58
C ILE A 69 -1.29 -3.34 -8.45
N ILE A 70 -0.05 -3.67 -8.79
CA ILE A 70 1.11 -2.77 -8.66
C ILE A 70 0.97 -1.54 -9.58
N ASN A 71 0.49 -1.74 -10.81
CA ASN A 71 0.30 -0.67 -11.77
C ASN A 71 -1.02 0.11 -11.56
N SER A 72 -1.82 -0.23 -10.55
CA SER A 72 -3.08 0.45 -10.24
C SER A 72 -2.80 1.83 -9.67
N SER A 73 -3.45 2.86 -10.20
CA SER A 73 -3.36 4.22 -9.65
C SER A 73 -3.89 4.36 -8.21
N SER A 74 -4.57 3.33 -7.70
CA SER A 74 -5.05 3.30 -6.31
C SER A 74 -3.97 2.86 -5.32
N LEU A 75 -2.90 2.21 -5.80
CA LEU A 75 -1.77 1.85 -4.96
C LEU A 75 -0.88 3.07 -4.77
N LEU A 76 -0.73 3.48 -3.51
CA LEU A 76 0.16 4.57 -3.11
C LEU A 76 1.47 3.98 -2.58
N LEU A 77 2.59 4.40 -3.18
CA LEU A 77 3.92 3.85 -2.91
C LEU A 77 4.69 4.74 -1.94
N LYS A 78 5.37 4.09 -0.99
CA LYS A 78 6.28 4.73 -0.04
C LYS A 78 7.69 4.21 -0.34
N PHE A 79 8.65 5.07 -0.61
CA PHE A 79 10.02 4.65 -0.87
C PHE A 79 10.92 5.00 0.29
N LYS A 80 11.68 4.01 0.77
CA LYS A 80 12.71 4.18 1.80
C LYS A 80 14.08 3.88 1.19
N ILE A 81 14.93 4.90 1.10
CA ILE A 81 16.27 4.80 0.52
C ILE A 81 17.26 4.94 1.68
N ASP A 82 17.71 3.82 2.23
CA ASP A 82 18.67 3.81 3.32
C ASP A 82 20.10 3.68 2.77
N SER A 83 20.96 4.68 3.02
CA SER A 83 22.41 4.69 2.79
C SER A 83 22.89 3.76 1.64
N PRO A 84 22.52 4.07 0.39
CA PRO A 84 22.79 3.19 -0.74
C PRO A 84 24.31 3.09 -0.95
N SER A 85 24.89 1.94 -0.62
CA SER A 85 26.31 1.68 -0.86
C SER A 85 26.62 1.35 -2.32
N ASP A 86 25.60 1.09 -3.14
CA ASP A 86 25.71 0.61 -4.51
C ASP A 86 24.97 1.53 -5.50
N GLN A 87 25.68 1.95 -6.55
CA GLN A 87 25.14 2.70 -7.68
C GLN A 87 24.03 1.93 -8.41
N SER A 88 24.14 0.60 -8.50
CA SER A 88 23.17 -0.25 -9.16
C SER A 88 21.80 -0.16 -8.45
N PHE A 89 21.83 -0.14 -7.12
CA PHE A 89 20.65 0.02 -6.27
C PHE A 89 19.97 1.36 -6.51
N MET A 90 20.74 2.46 -6.56
CA MET A 90 20.20 3.79 -6.88
C MET A 90 19.57 3.88 -8.27
N ASN A 91 20.13 3.19 -9.25
CA ASN A 91 19.56 3.16 -10.59
C ASN A 91 18.20 2.45 -10.61
N ILE A 92 18.01 1.40 -9.80
CA ILE A 92 16.72 0.72 -9.67
C ILE A 92 15.69 1.66 -9.06
N TYR A 93 16.02 2.31 -7.95
CA TYR A 93 15.12 3.30 -7.33
C TYR A 93 14.75 4.40 -8.31
N LYS A 94 15.72 4.93 -9.06
CA LYS A 94 15.47 5.94 -10.10
C LYS A 94 14.47 5.44 -11.15
N GLN A 95 14.57 4.19 -11.59
CA GLN A 95 13.62 3.63 -12.55
C GLN A 95 12.23 3.47 -11.95
N LEU A 96 12.14 2.93 -10.73
CA LEU A 96 10.88 2.73 -10.03
C LEU A 96 10.17 4.05 -9.73
N THR A 97 10.91 5.08 -9.34
CA THR A 97 10.32 6.40 -9.08
C THR A 97 9.85 7.06 -10.36
N LEU A 98 10.61 6.92 -11.46
CA LEU A 98 10.23 7.49 -12.75
C LEU A 98 8.93 6.91 -13.30
N ILE A 99 8.73 5.59 -13.21
CA ILE A 99 7.52 4.94 -13.74
C ILE A 99 6.30 5.17 -12.86
N ASN A 100 6.51 5.40 -11.55
CA ASN A 100 5.43 5.47 -10.57
C ASN A 100 5.21 6.87 -9.99
N LYS A 101 5.69 7.93 -10.63
CA LYS A 101 5.64 9.30 -10.07
C LYS A 101 4.28 9.69 -9.49
N ARG A 102 3.19 9.32 -10.17
CA ARG A 102 1.82 9.61 -9.75
C ARG A 102 1.33 8.78 -8.56
N GLN A 103 1.98 7.67 -8.24
CA GLN A 103 1.62 6.81 -7.12
C GLN A 103 2.47 7.11 -5.88
N ILE A 104 3.54 7.89 -6.01
CA ILE A 104 4.47 8.13 -4.91
C ILE A 104 3.82 9.03 -3.87
N LEU A 105 3.62 8.48 -2.68
CA LEU A 105 3.06 9.14 -1.52
C LEU A 105 4.13 9.73 -0.61
N SER A 106 5.23 8.99 -0.41
CA SER A 106 6.29 9.45 0.48
C SER A 106 7.67 8.97 0.07
N PHE A 107 8.65 9.81 0.38
CA PHE A 107 10.05 9.45 0.36
C PHE A 107 10.66 9.59 1.76
N ASN A 108 11.39 8.58 2.18
CA ASN A 108 12.33 8.64 3.28
C ASN A 108 13.71 8.33 2.74
N ILE A 109 14.61 9.32 2.74
CA ILE A 109 15.90 9.20 2.06
C ILE A 109 17.00 9.55 3.05
N GLU A 110 17.90 8.62 3.22
CA GLU A 110 19.18 8.78 3.90
C GLU A 110 20.29 8.70 2.85
N LEU A 111 20.87 9.85 2.50
CA LEU A 111 21.95 9.90 1.52
C LEU A 111 23.30 10.02 2.21
N THR A 112 24.23 9.16 1.79
CA THR A 112 25.65 9.40 2.06
C THR A 112 26.22 10.36 1.02
N TYR A 113 27.34 11.01 1.33
CA TYR A 113 28.00 12.01 0.49
C TYR A 113 28.24 11.59 -0.98
N LYS A 114 28.34 10.29 -1.27
CA LYS A 114 28.54 9.76 -2.64
C LYS A 114 27.25 9.64 -3.46
N SER A 115 26.11 9.49 -2.80
CA SER A 115 24.81 9.21 -3.43
C SER A 115 24.02 10.47 -3.82
N SER A 116 24.60 11.62 -3.52
CA SER A 116 23.92 12.90 -3.41
C SER A 116 23.72 13.59 -4.76
N GLU A 117 24.65 13.41 -5.71
CA GLU A 117 24.56 13.90 -7.10
C GLU A 117 23.43 13.24 -7.91
N LEU A 118 23.06 12.00 -7.58
CA LEU A 118 22.03 11.24 -8.31
C LEU A 118 20.62 11.68 -7.93
N PHE A 119 20.48 12.27 -6.74
CA PHE A 119 19.18 12.56 -6.15
C PHE A 119 18.55 13.83 -6.74
N THR A 120 19.34 14.90 -6.88
CA THR A 120 18.86 16.26 -7.18
C THR A 120 18.20 16.42 -8.55
N SER A 121 18.62 15.62 -9.54
CA SER A 121 18.17 15.81 -10.92
C SER A 121 16.87 15.07 -11.25
N TYR A 122 16.56 13.95 -10.59
CA TYR A 122 15.54 13.02 -11.08
C TYR A 122 14.39 12.69 -10.12
N PHE A 123 14.59 12.83 -8.80
CA PHE A 123 13.66 12.23 -7.84
C PHE A 123 12.46 13.10 -7.50
N ILE A 124 12.64 14.42 -7.45
CA ILE A 124 11.61 15.35 -6.98
C ILE A 124 11.41 16.46 -8.00
N ASP A 125 10.19 16.52 -8.52
CA ASP A 125 9.68 17.60 -9.35
C ASP A 125 8.15 17.67 -9.21
N SER A 126 7.54 18.62 -9.93
CA SER A 126 6.10 18.89 -9.86
C SER A 126 5.19 17.77 -10.38
N SER A 127 5.73 16.67 -10.94
CA SER A 127 4.91 15.55 -11.42
C SER A 127 4.59 14.49 -10.35
N LEU A 128 5.02 14.71 -9.11
CA LEU A 128 4.66 13.90 -7.95
C LEU A 128 3.33 14.37 -7.34
N ASP A 129 2.22 14.11 -8.04
CA ASP A 129 0.90 14.66 -7.72
C ASP A 129 0.34 14.26 -6.34
N HIS A 130 0.83 13.16 -5.77
CA HIS A 130 0.36 12.60 -4.48
C HIS A 130 1.44 12.61 -3.39
N LEU A 131 2.56 13.31 -3.59
CA LEU A 131 3.62 13.36 -2.57
C LEU A 131 3.13 14.15 -1.35
N GLU A 132 3.00 13.45 -0.22
CA GLU A 132 2.56 14.03 1.06
C GLU A 132 3.71 14.19 2.05
N SER A 133 4.76 13.36 1.94
CA SER A 133 5.86 13.37 2.91
C SER A 133 7.22 13.20 2.24
N LEU A 134 8.17 14.05 2.62
CA LEU A 134 9.57 13.97 2.24
C LEU A 134 10.44 14.08 3.50
N VAL A 135 11.13 12.99 3.85
CA VAL A 135 12.07 12.93 4.95
C VAL A 135 13.48 12.81 4.37
N LEU A 136 14.34 13.75 4.74
CA LEU A 136 15.74 13.80 4.31
C LEU A 136 16.64 13.66 5.53
N ILE A 137 17.44 12.60 5.57
CA ILE A 137 18.37 12.25 6.65
C ILE A 137 19.79 12.40 6.11
N GLU A 138 20.68 13.00 6.91
CA GLU A 138 22.10 13.21 6.58
C GLU A 138 22.35 13.93 5.24
N PHE A 139 21.49 14.89 4.92
CA PHE A 139 21.46 15.53 3.61
C PHE A 139 22.36 16.77 3.51
N GLU A 140 23.13 16.89 2.42
CA GLU A 140 23.96 18.07 2.19
C GLU A 140 23.11 19.32 1.89
N THR A 141 23.48 20.46 2.48
CA THR A 141 22.72 21.72 2.36
C THR A 141 22.64 22.22 0.91
N THR A 142 23.72 22.07 0.13
CA THR A 142 23.78 22.47 -1.29
C THR A 142 22.72 21.73 -2.12
N ILE A 143 22.52 20.47 -1.81
CA ILE A 143 21.59 19.55 -2.48
C ILE A 143 20.16 19.86 -2.05
N LEU A 144 19.94 20.16 -0.77
CA LEU A 144 18.64 20.63 -0.28
C LEU A 144 18.20 21.91 -0.98
N ILE A 145 19.10 22.88 -1.11
CA ILE A 145 18.82 24.14 -1.82
C ILE A 145 18.45 23.86 -3.29
N SER A 146 19.15 22.94 -3.96
CA SER A 146 18.85 22.58 -5.34
C SER A 146 17.46 21.93 -5.53
N LEU A 147 16.96 21.23 -4.51
CA LEU A 147 15.60 20.66 -4.52
C LEU A 147 14.53 21.72 -4.29
N LEU A 148 14.77 22.68 -3.40
CA LEU A 148 13.81 23.72 -3.03
C LEU A 148 13.68 24.84 -4.08
N MET A 149 14.68 25.01 -4.93
CA MET A 149 14.73 26.07 -5.95
C MET A 149 14.20 25.62 -7.32
N LYS A 150 13.63 24.41 -7.43
CA LYS A 150 12.95 23.89 -8.62
C LYS A 150 11.45 24.23 -8.60
#